data_AF-A0A835G1V3-F1
#
_entry.id   AF-A0A835G1V3-F1
#
_cell.length_a   1.000
_cell.length_b   1.000
_cell.length_c   1.000
_cell.angle_alpha   90.00
_cell.angle_beta   90.00
_cell.angle_gamma   90.00
#
_symmetry.space_group_name_H-M   'P 1'
#
loop_
_entity.id
_entity.type
_entity.pdbx_description
1 polymer ?
#
loop_
_entity_poly.entity_id
_entity_poly.type
_entity_poly.pdbx_seq_one_letter_code
_entity_poly.pdbx_strand_id
1 'polypeptide(L)'
;MSPGNSSVCQTSNRKLEERNVRTTYMAKSGEVERKWYVVDATDIPMGRLSTVVASILRGKNKPTFTPHVDTGDFVIVINADKVKLTGNKASDKIYYRHSQYPGGLKSVTAGELRDKNSRRLIETSVKVQYSGTGRRKKSVARVRLVPGTGKITVNKKDVEEYIPHADLREVINQPFGVTETKGAYDVIVNVNGGGYSGQSGAIRHGIARALLEVDPDFRGALKRAGLLTRDARMVERKKPGLKKARKASQFSKR
;
A
#
# COMPACT_ATOMS: atom_id res chain seq x y z
N MET A 1 15.16 -74.79 11.32
CA MET A 1 15.55 -73.41 10.96
C MET A 1 14.64 -72.96 9.84
N SER A 2 13.64 -72.14 10.17
CA SER A 2 12.67 -71.62 9.20
C SER A 2 13.01 -70.17 8.87
N PRO A 3 13.16 -69.79 7.59
CA PRO A 3 13.24 -68.38 7.22
C PRO A 3 11.89 -67.86 6.73
N GLY A 4 11.32 -66.93 7.51
CA GLY A 4 10.80 -65.65 7.04
C GLY A 4 9.56 -65.64 6.14
N ASN A 5 8.38 -65.58 6.75
CA ASN A 5 7.20 -64.98 6.12
C ASN A 5 7.48 -63.49 5.88
N SER A 6 7.62 -63.10 4.61
CA SER A 6 7.61 -61.71 4.17
C SER A 6 6.20 -61.16 4.35
N SER A 7 5.96 -60.50 5.49
CA SER A 7 4.77 -59.69 5.71
C SER A 7 4.81 -58.50 4.76
N VAL A 8 4.16 -58.64 3.60
CA VAL A 8 3.75 -57.50 2.79
C VAL A 8 2.79 -56.71 3.68
N CYS A 9 3.30 -55.64 4.28
CA CYS A 9 2.51 -54.68 5.02
C CYS A 9 1.55 -54.07 4.01
N GLN A 10 0.32 -54.58 3.94
CA GLN A 10 -0.77 -53.97 3.21
C GLN A 10 -0.99 -52.61 3.88
N THR A 11 -0.38 -51.57 3.34
CA THR A 11 -0.65 -50.19 3.72
C THR A 11 -2.12 -49.97 3.38
N SER A 12 -2.97 -50.19 4.37
CA SER A 12 -4.40 -49.92 4.31
C SER A 12 -4.57 -48.57 3.65
N ASN A 13 -5.29 -48.57 2.53
CA ASN A 13 -5.68 -47.40 1.77
C ASN A 13 -6.52 -46.52 2.70
N ARG A 14 -5.86 -45.78 3.60
CA ARG A 14 -6.47 -44.75 4.43
C ARG A 14 -6.96 -43.74 3.41
N LYS A 15 -8.27 -43.81 3.13
CA LYS A 15 -9.05 -42.75 2.51
C LYS A 15 -8.36 -41.44 2.84
N LEU A 16 -7.89 -40.76 1.80
CA LEU A 16 -7.62 -39.34 1.84
C LEU A 16 -8.89 -38.73 2.43
N GLU A 17 -8.90 -38.52 3.74
CA GLU A 17 -9.82 -37.59 4.34
C GLU A 17 -9.57 -36.30 3.59
N GLU A 18 -10.53 -35.97 2.72
CA GLU A 18 -10.59 -34.68 2.07
C GLU A 18 -10.41 -33.67 3.19
N ARG A 19 -9.21 -33.10 3.28
CA ARG A 19 -9.00 -31.90 4.06
C ARG A 19 -9.95 -30.91 3.44
N ASN A 20 -11.10 -30.75 4.09
CA ASN A 20 -12.08 -29.75 3.74
C ASN A 20 -11.41 -28.42 4.07
N VAL A 21 -10.55 -27.96 3.15
CA VAL A 21 -9.90 -26.66 3.22
C VAL A 21 -11.06 -25.71 3.15
N ARG A 22 -11.34 -25.02 4.26
CA ARG A 22 -12.38 -23.98 4.28
C ARG A 22 -12.06 -22.99 3.16
N THR A 23 -12.81 -23.05 2.07
CA THR A 23 -12.61 -22.18 0.92
C THR A 23 -13.36 -20.88 1.20
N THR A 24 -12.63 -19.76 1.19
CA THR A 24 -13.25 -18.44 1.17
C THR A 24 -13.79 -18.18 -0.23
N TYR A 25 -14.97 -17.57 -0.33
CA TYR A 25 -15.50 -17.11 -1.61
C TYR A 25 -14.52 -16.14 -2.28
N MET A 26 -14.16 -16.42 -3.53
CA MET A 26 -13.42 -15.51 -4.40
C MET A 26 -14.28 -15.23 -5.63
N ALA A 27 -14.56 -13.97 -5.90
CA ALA A 27 -15.33 -13.56 -7.06
C ALA A 27 -14.56 -13.89 -8.35
N LYS A 28 -15.25 -14.34 -9.39
CA LYS A 28 -14.67 -14.51 -10.73
C LYS A 28 -14.84 -13.25 -11.56
N SER A 29 -13.91 -13.02 -12.49
CA SER A 29 -14.04 -11.94 -13.46
C SER A 29 -15.26 -12.19 -14.36
N GLY A 30 -16.18 -11.22 -14.44
CA GLY A 30 -17.40 -11.30 -15.26
C GLY A 30 -18.67 -11.80 -14.55
N GLU A 31 -18.56 -12.40 -13.37
CA GLU A 31 -19.72 -12.86 -12.59
C GLU A 31 -20.31 -11.75 -11.70
N VAL A 32 -19.57 -10.66 -11.50
CA VAL A 32 -19.94 -9.61 -10.54
C VAL A 32 -20.94 -8.64 -11.14
N GLU A 33 -22.17 -8.64 -10.63
CA GLU A 33 -23.18 -7.63 -10.95
C GLU A 33 -22.75 -6.24 -10.48
N ARG A 34 -22.85 -5.27 -11.39
CA ARG A 34 -22.51 -3.86 -11.15
C ARG A 34 -23.76 -3.00 -11.16
N LYS A 35 -23.88 -2.16 -10.14
CA LYS A 35 -24.98 -1.20 -10.00
C LYS A 35 -24.52 0.20 -10.39
N TRP A 36 -25.48 1.04 -10.76
CA TRP A 36 -25.27 2.46 -10.96
C TRP A 36 -25.73 3.23 -9.73
N TYR A 37 -24.85 4.06 -9.19
CA TYR A 37 -25.14 4.98 -8.10
C TYR A 37 -25.11 6.42 -8.60
N VAL A 38 -26.07 7.22 -8.15
CA VAL A 38 -26.06 8.67 -8.33
C VAL A 38 -25.80 9.31 -6.97
N VAL A 39 -24.78 10.15 -6.89
CA VAL A 39 -24.33 10.81 -5.65
C VAL A 39 -24.44 12.31 -5.83
N ASP A 40 -25.31 12.96 -5.05
CA ASP A 40 -25.40 14.41 -4.97
C ASP A 40 -24.26 14.99 -4.12
N ALA A 41 -23.55 15.97 -4.68
CA ALA A 41 -22.38 16.58 -4.07
C ALA A 41 -22.65 17.91 -3.36
N THR A 42 -23.89 18.38 -3.37
CA THR A 42 -24.30 19.67 -2.79
C THR A 42 -23.98 19.76 -1.30
N ASP A 43 -23.23 20.79 -0.89
CA ASP A 43 -22.84 21.09 0.50
C ASP A 43 -22.02 20.01 1.23
N ILE A 44 -21.63 18.93 0.54
CA ILE A 44 -20.79 17.89 1.11
C ILE A 44 -19.32 18.32 1.04
N PRO A 45 -18.55 18.19 2.14
CA PRO A 45 -17.12 18.40 2.09
C PRO A 45 -16.45 17.48 1.06
N MET A 46 -15.74 18.05 0.09
CA MET A 46 -15.12 17.34 -1.05
C MET A 46 -14.40 16.03 -0.65
N GLY A 47 -13.65 16.05 0.46
CA GLY A 47 -12.90 14.88 0.93
C GLY A 47 -13.77 13.74 1.46
N ARG A 48 -14.89 14.05 2.14
CA ARG A 48 -15.83 13.03 2.64
C ARG A 48 -16.52 12.35 1.46
N LEU A 49 -17.01 13.15 0.51
CA LEU A 49 -17.59 12.64 -0.73
C LEU A 49 -16.61 11.71 -1.46
N SER A 50 -15.37 12.16 -1.64
CA SER A 50 -14.36 11.39 -2.39
C SER A 50 -14.06 10.03 -1.75
N THR A 51 -14.05 9.97 -0.41
CA THR A 51 -13.75 8.73 0.33
C THR A 51 -14.87 7.70 0.14
N VAL A 52 -16.13 8.15 0.16
CA VAL A 52 -17.29 7.28 -0.06
C VAL A 52 -17.30 6.79 -1.50
N VAL A 53 -17.17 7.71 -2.48
CA VAL A 53 -17.13 7.37 -3.91
C VAL A 53 -16.01 6.37 -4.21
N ALA A 54 -14.79 6.60 -3.71
CA ALA A 54 -13.66 5.69 -3.91
C ALA A 54 -13.84 4.32 -3.24
N SER A 55 -14.72 4.20 -2.24
CA SER A 55 -15.04 2.91 -1.62
C SER A 55 -16.05 2.12 -2.44
N ILE A 56 -17.03 2.80 -3.06
CA ILE A 56 -18.01 2.23 -3.99
C ILE A 56 -17.32 1.78 -5.29
N LEU A 57 -16.47 2.63 -5.87
CA LEU A 57 -15.69 2.29 -7.07
C LEU A 57 -14.77 1.08 -6.86
N ARG A 58 -14.33 0.81 -5.62
CA ARG A 58 -13.54 -0.37 -5.29
C ARG A 58 -14.37 -1.58 -4.88
N GLY A 59 -15.69 -1.44 -4.68
CA GLY A 59 -16.56 -2.51 -4.22
C GLY A 59 -16.39 -2.90 -2.75
N LYS A 60 -15.71 -2.09 -1.93
CA LYS A 60 -15.45 -2.39 -0.49
C LYS A 60 -16.71 -2.47 0.37
N ASN A 61 -17.82 -1.94 -0.14
CA ASN A 61 -19.15 -2.01 0.46
C ASN A 61 -19.86 -3.35 0.21
N LYS A 62 -19.36 -4.21 -0.70
CA LYS A 62 -19.93 -5.53 -0.97
C LYS A 62 -19.21 -6.62 -0.16
N PRO A 63 -19.93 -7.59 0.41
CA PRO A 63 -19.30 -8.74 1.10
C PRO A 63 -18.57 -9.69 0.14
N THR A 64 -18.85 -9.58 -1.16
CA THR A 64 -18.19 -10.31 -2.25
C THR A 64 -16.88 -9.66 -2.71
N PHE A 65 -16.39 -8.63 -2.01
CA PHE A 65 -15.17 -7.91 -2.35
C PHE A 65 -13.96 -8.87 -2.41
N THR A 66 -13.36 -8.90 -3.59
CA THR A 66 -12.16 -9.69 -3.86
C THR A 66 -11.11 -8.73 -4.43
N PRO A 67 -9.93 -8.55 -3.81
CA PRO A 67 -9.08 -7.41 -4.18
C PRO A 67 -8.41 -7.52 -5.56
N HIS A 68 -8.26 -8.73 -6.13
CA HIS A 68 -7.69 -8.92 -7.48
C HIS A 68 -8.74 -8.81 -8.61
N VAL A 69 -10.03 -8.68 -8.26
CA VAL A 69 -11.14 -8.59 -9.24
C VAL A 69 -11.85 -7.26 -9.06
N ASP A 70 -12.12 -6.59 -10.18
CA ASP A 70 -12.93 -5.37 -10.19
C ASP A 70 -14.40 -5.70 -9.89
N THR A 71 -14.74 -5.59 -8.61
CA THR A 71 -16.06 -5.84 -8.02
C THR A 71 -16.86 -4.54 -7.80
N GLY A 72 -16.29 -3.41 -8.23
CA GLY A 72 -16.83 -2.08 -8.00
C GLY A 72 -18.13 -1.79 -8.74
N ASP A 73 -18.80 -0.73 -8.29
CA ASP A 73 -20.00 -0.18 -8.93
C ASP A 73 -19.69 1.11 -9.69
N PHE A 74 -20.58 1.49 -10.60
CA PHE A 74 -20.49 2.76 -11.30
C PHE A 74 -21.07 3.88 -10.45
N VAL A 75 -20.42 5.05 -10.46
CA VAL A 75 -20.85 6.22 -9.70
C VAL A 75 -20.91 7.43 -10.62
N ILE A 76 -22.07 8.09 -10.62
CA ILE A 76 -22.30 9.38 -11.25
C ILE A 76 -22.38 10.42 -10.14
N VAL A 77 -21.51 11.42 -10.17
CA VAL A 77 -21.54 12.54 -9.21
C VAL A 77 -22.23 13.73 -9.86
N ILE A 78 -23.29 14.23 -9.25
CA ILE A 78 -24.03 15.41 -9.71
C ILE A 78 -23.72 16.63 -8.83
N ASN A 79 -23.96 17.84 -9.34
CA ASN A 79 -23.75 19.11 -8.63
C ASN A 79 -22.30 19.31 -8.11
N ALA A 80 -21.30 18.93 -8.91
CA ALA A 80 -19.89 19.03 -8.53
C ALA A 80 -19.41 20.49 -8.27
N ASP A 81 -20.10 21.47 -8.85
CA ASP A 81 -19.93 22.91 -8.64
C ASP A 81 -20.29 23.35 -7.21
N LYS A 82 -21.27 22.68 -6.60
CA LYS A 82 -21.79 23.01 -5.25
C LYS A 82 -21.07 22.26 -4.12
N VAL A 83 -19.92 21.66 -4.41
CA VAL A 83 -19.12 20.95 -3.42
C VAL A 83 -18.53 21.92 -2.40
N LYS A 84 -18.62 21.54 -1.12
CA LYS A 84 -18.14 22.36 -0.02
C LYS A 84 -16.62 22.23 0.16
N LEU A 85 -15.94 23.38 0.11
CA LEU A 85 -14.55 23.53 0.55
C LEU A 85 -14.57 24.15 1.95
N THR A 86 -14.12 23.41 2.96
CA THR A 86 -14.15 23.85 4.36
C THR A 86 -13.00 24.81 4.68
N GLY A 87 -13.25 25.87 5.46
CA GLY A 87 -12.24 26.86 5.84
C GLY A 87 -11.68 27.61 4.63
N ASN A 88 -10.42 28.04 4.70
CA ASN A 88 -9.78 28.84 3.64
C ASN A 88 -9.27 28.00 2.46
N LYS A 89 -9.75 26.76 2.31
CA LYS A 89 -9.26 25.86 1.26
C LYS A 89 -9.59 26.34 -0.15
N ALA A 90 -10.59 27.20 -0.33
CA ALA A 90 -10.89 27.78 -1.63
C ALA A 90 -9.73 28.63 -2.17
N SER A 91 -9.11 29.46 -1.32
CA SER A 91 -7.95 30.28 -1.65
C SER A 91 -6.63 29.52 -1.52
N ASP A 92 -6.45 28.81 -0.40
CA ASP A 92 -5.11 28.35 0.02
C ASP A 92 -4.69 27.06 -0.68
N LYS A 93 -5.64 26.27 -1.17
CA LYS A 93 -5.34 24.99 -1.82
C LYS A 93 -5.02 25.22 -3.30
N ILE A 94 -3.74 25.16 -3.63
CA ILE A 94 -3.23 25.34 -4.99
C ILE A 94 -2.98 23.98 -5.65
N TYR A 95 -3.49 23.81 -6.88
CA TYR A 95 -3.18 22.70 -7.76
C TYR A 95 -2.10 23.13 -8.76
N TYR A 96 -1.06 22.33 -8.88
CA TYR A 96 0.05 22.57 -9.81
C TYR A 96 0.00 21.58 -10.97
N ARG A 97 0.38 22.04 -12.16
CA ARG A 97 0.70 21.20 -13.31
C ARG A 97 1.92 21.76 -14.03
N HIS A 98 2.70 20.88 -14.66
CA HIS A 98 3.89 21.26 -15.39
C HIS A 98 3.84 20.74 -16.83
N SER A 99 4.30 21.51 -17.80
CA SER A 99 4.38 21.08 -19.21
C SER A 99 5.69 20.39 -19.58
N GLN A 100 6.65 20.29 -18.65
CA GLN A 100 8.04 19.81 -18.85
C GLN A 100 8.96 20.74 -19.63
N TYR A 101 8.49 21.93 -20.02
CA TYR A 101 9.33 23.00 -20.57
C TYR A 101 9.76 23.99 -19.49
N PRO A 102 10.91 24.67 -19.62
CA PRO A 102 11.30 25.76 -18.72
C PRO A 102 10.19 26.81 -18.60
N GLY A 103 9.85 27.21 -17.36
CA GLY A 103 8.73 28.13 -17.10
C GLY A 103 7.32 27.51 -17.25
N GLY A 104 7.23 26.19 -17.42
CA GLY A 104 5.98 25.47 -17.68
C GLY A 104 5.07 25.24 -16.46
N LEU A 105 5.35 25.86 -15.31
CA LEU A 105 4.58 25.67 -14.08
C LEU A 105 3.29 26.49 -14.12
N LYS A 106 2.15 25.81 -14.00
CA LYS A 106 0.83 26.44 -13.92
C LYS A 106 0.21 26.11 -12.57
N SER A 107 -0.19 27.13 -11.83
CA SER A 107 -0.91 27.03 -10.57
C SER A 107 -2.36 27.48 -10.74
N VAL A 108 -3.29 26.81 -10.07
CA VAL A 108 -4.72 27.19 -10.03
C VAL A 108 -5.23 26.95 -8.61
N THR A 109 -5.98 27.91 -8.06
CA THR A 109 -6.60 27.77 -6.73
C THR A 109 -7.79 26.81 -6.78
N ALA A 110 -8.15 26.21 -5.65
CA ALA A 110 -9.27 25.26 -5.60
C ALA A 110 -10.63 25.93 -5.84
N GLY A 111 -10.79 27.19 -5.42
CA GLY A 111 -11.98 28.00 -5.71
C GLY A 111 -12.16 28.18 -7.22
N GLU A 112 -11.13 28.72 -7.89
CA GLU A 112 -11.18 28.89 -9.35
C GLU A 112 -11.38 27.58 -10.11
N LEU A 113 -10.78 26.48 -9.62
CA LEU A 113 -10.97 25.17 -10.23
C LEU A 113 -12.42 24.71 -10.09
N ARG A 114 -13.08 24.95 -8.95
CA ARG A 114 -14.49 24.61 -8.74
C ARG A 114 -15.39 25.38 -9.69
N ASP A 115 -15.13 26.66 -9.89
CA ASP A 115 -16.00 27.52 -10.70
C ASP A 115 -15.81 27.28 -12.21
N LYS A 116 -14.56 27.09 -12.67
CA LYS A 116 -14.24 26.89 -14.09
C LYS A 116 -14.32 25.44 -14.55
N ASN A 117 -13.94 24.48 -13.69
CA ASN A 117 -13.88 23.06 -14.03
C ASN A 117 -14.11 22.18 -12.79
N SER A 118 -15.33 22.21 -12.27
CA SER A 118 -15.79 21.44 -11.10
C SER A 118 -15.57 19.93 -11.27
N ARG A 119 -15.71 19.40 -12.50
CA ARG A 119 -15.41 18.00 -12.83
C ARG A 119 -13.98 17.61 -12.42
N ARG A 120 -12.98 18.40 -12.85
CA ARG A 120 -11.58 18.12 -12.58
C ARG A 120 -11.27 18.14 -11.07
N LEU A 121 -11.95 18.98 -10.30
CA LEU A 121 -11.80 19.05 -8.85
C LEU A 121 -12.16 17.71 -8.20
N ILE A 122 -13.28 17.10 -8.60
CA ILE A 122 -13.74 15.80 -8.10
C ILE A 122 -12.89 14.64 -8.64
N GLU A 123 -12.54 14.63 -9.93
CA GLU A 123 -11.67 13.59 -10.49
C GLU A 123 -10.32 13.53 -9.78
N THR A 124 -9.72 14.70 -9.55
CA THR A 124 -8.42 14.79 -8.87
C THR A 124 -8.51 14.31 -7.42
N SER A 125 -9.65 14.51 -6.75
CA SER A 125 -9.85 14.11 -5.36
C SER A 125 -10.19 12.63 -5.20
N VAL A 126 -10.86 12.01 -6.18
CA VAL A 126 -11.30 10.61 -6.17
C VAL A 126 -10.21 9.64 -6.67
N LYS A 127 -9.06 10.15 -7.16
CA LYS A 127 -7.96 9.32 -7.68
C LYS A 127 -7.60 8.18 -6.73
N VAL A 128 -7.65 6.95 -7.23
CA VAL A 128 -7.43 5.73 -6.43
C VAL A 128 -6.03 5.76 -5.82
N GLN A 129 -5.96 5.54 -4.50
CA GLN A 129 -4.72 5.43 -3.76
C GLN A 129 -4.70 4.10 -3.02
N TYR A 130 -3.61 3.37 -3.16
CA TYR A 130 -3.34 2.15 -2.39
C TYR A 130 -2.41 2.50 -1.25
N SER A 131 -2.67 1.97 -0.07
CA SER A 131 -1.97 2.38 1.14
C SER A 131 -1.21 1.21 1.77
N GLY A 132 -0.03 1.50 2.31
CA GLY A 132 0.77 0.49 2.96
C GLY A 132 1.57 1.10 4.09
N THR A 133 1.53 0.45 5.25
CA THR A 133 2.37 0.87 6.39
C THR A 133 3.56 -0.05 6.51
N GLY A 134 4.75 0.51 6.58
CA GLY A 134 5.99 -0.23 6.78
C GLY A 134 6.65 0.16 8.09
N ARG A 135 7.27 -0.82 8.76
CA ARG A 135 7.95 -0.60 10.05
C ARG A 135 9.25 -1.38 10.09
N ARG A 136 10.35 -0.73 10.45
CA ARG A 136 11.66 -1.37 10.66
C ARG A 136 12.41 -0.66 11.78
N LYS A 137 12.85 -1.40 12.81
CA LYS A 137 13.47 -0.84 14.02
C LYS A 137 12.59 0.28 14.61
N LYS A 138 13.09 1.52 14.63
CA LYS A 138 12.38 2.73 15.08
C LYS A 138 11.72 3.51 13.93
N SER A 139 11.93 3.11 12.68
CA SER A 139 11.41 3.82 11.51
C SER A 139 10.00 3.33 11.16
N VAL A 140 9.09 4.28 10.93
CA VAL A 140 7.72 4.04 10.48
C VAL A 140 7.50 4.78 9.18
N ALA A 141 7.08 4.06 8.14
CA ALA A 141 6.75 4.59 6.83
C ALA A 141 5.26 4.44 6.56
N ARG A 142 4.61 5.54 6.17
CA ARG A 142 3.25 5.54 5.63
C ARG A 142 3.36 5.79 4.14
N VAL A 143 3.13 4.75 3.36
CA VAL A 143 3.26 4.75 1.89
C VAL A 143 1.87 4.85 1.28
N ARG A 144 1.76 5.67 0.24
CA ARG A 144 0.63 5.70 -0.69
C ARG A 144 1.14 5.48 -2.09
N LEU A 145 0.60 4.49 -2.78
CA LEU A 145 0.81 4.26 -4.20
C LEU A 145 -0.34 4.88 -4.99
N VAL A 146 0.01 5.54 -6.08
CA VAL A 146 -0.92 6.14 -7.03
C VAL A 146 -0.49 5.68 -8.42
N PRO A 147 -1.40 5.20 -9.29
CA PRO A 147 -1.03 4.89 -10.67
C PRO A 147 -0.48 6.15 -11.37
N GLY A 148 0.70 6.02 -11.99
CA GLY A 148 1.47 7.16 -12.47
C GLY A 148 2.79 6.77 -13.15
N THR A 149 3.77 7.67 -13.09
CA THR A 149 5.03 7.61 -13.87
C THR A 149 6.21 6.94 -13.16
N GLY A 150 6.03 6.49 -11.91
CA GLY A 150 7.11 5.88 -11.12
C GLY A 150 7.85 6.84 -10.20
N LYS A 151 7.35 8.06 -9.98
CA LYS A 151 8.03 9.07 -9.15
C LYS A 151 7.95 8.71 -7.67
N ILE A 152 9.08 8.64 -6.99
CA ILE A 152 9.16 8.36 -5.55
C ILE A 152 9.47 9.65 -4.79
N THR A 153 8.49 10.12 -4.00
CA THR A 153 8.62 11.30 -3.16
C THR A 153 8.59 10.90 -1.68
N VAL A 154 9.63 11.28 -0.92
CA VAL A 154 9.77 11.02 0.50
C VAL A 154 9.77 12.34 1.27
N ASN A 155 8.82 12.53 2.19
CA ASN A 155 8.72 13.75 3.01
C ASN A 155 8.76 15.07 2.20
N LYS A 156 8.08 15.07 1.04
CA LYS A 156 8.01 16.18 0.06
C LYS A 156 9.30 16.44 -0.75
N LYS A 157 10.35 15.64 -0.57
CA LYS A 157 11.57 15.67 -1.38
C LYS A 157 11.63 14.47 -2.31
N ASP A 158 12.37 14.57 -3.41
CA ASP A 158 12.60 13.42 -4.28
C ASP A 158 13.53 12.40 -3.59
N VAL A 159 13.39 11.12 -3.94
CA VAL A 159 14.09 10.01 -3.27
C VAL A 159 15.62 10.15 -3.34
N GLU A 160 16.13 10.74 -4.42
CA GLU A 160 17.56 10.93 -4.64
C GLU A 160 18.15 11.97 -3.69
N GLU A 161 17.44 13.07 -3.48
CA GLU A 161 17.85 14.12 -2.55
C GLU A 161 17.73 13.65 -1.09
N TYR A 162 16.67 12.90 -0.76
CA TYR A 162 16.43 12.47 0.62
C TYR A 162 17.37 11.35 1.08
N ILE A 163 17.67 10.39 0.19
CA ILE A 163 18.54 9.24 0.51
C ILE A 163 19.78 9.31 -0.39
N PRO A 164 20.93 9.74 0.14
CA PRO A 164 22.13 9.97 -0.68
C PRO A 164 22.78 8.65 -1.16
N HIS A 165 22.59 7.54 -0.43
CA HIS A 165 23.22 6.26 -0.75
C HIS A 165 22.42 5.45 -1.77
N ALA A 166 23.08 5.04 -2.86
CA ALA A 166 22.46 4.26 -3.95
C ALA A 166 21.93 2.89 -3.48
N ASP A 167 22.68 2.17 -2.65
CA ASP A 167 22.30 0.85 -2.13
C ASP A 167 20.93 0.89 -1.41
N LEU A 168 20.67 1.98 -0.70
CA LEU A 168 19.42 2.17 0.04
C LEU A 168 18.24 2.48 -0.89
N ARG A 169 18.49 3.09 -2.05
CA ARG A 169 17.47 3.31 -3.10
C ARG A 169 17.10 2.00 -3.77
N GLU A 170 18.08 1.13 -4.01
CA GLU A 170 17.82 -0.20 -4.58
C GLU A 170 16.92 -1.04 -3.65
N VAL A 171 17.14 -0.97 -2.34
CA VAL A 171 16.27 -1.61 -1.33
C VAL A 171 14.81 -1.14 -1.46
N ILE A 172 14.56 0.13 -1.79
CA ILE A 172 13.21 0.66 -1.99
C ILE A 172 12.56 0.10 -3.26
N ASN A 173 13.36 -0.12 -4.31
CA ASN A 173 12.90 -0.59 -5.62
C ASN A 173 12.70 -2.11 -5.70
N GLN A 174 13.30 -2.90 -4.80
CA GLN A 174 13.13 -4.36 -4.71
C GLN A 174 11.70 -4.88 -4.92
N PRO A 175 10.64 -4.36 -4.24
CA PRO A 175 9.27 -4.82 -4.46
C PRO A 175 8.79 -4.66 -5.91
N PHE A 176 9.14 -3.55 -6.58
CA PHE A 176 8.79 -3.33 -7.97
C PHE A 176 9.57 -4.23 -8.94
N GLY A 177 10.78 -4.65 -8.56
CA GLY A 177 11.53 -5.66 -9.33
C GLY A 177 10.89 -7.05 -9.26
N VAL A 178 10.36 -7.42 -8.09
CA VAL A 178 9.70 -8.73 -7.90
C VAL A 178 8.33 -8.82 -8.59
N THR A 179 7.60 -7.71 -8.66
CA THR A 179 6.28 -7.65 -9.30
C THR A 179 6.34 -7.16 -10.73
N GLU A 180 7.52 -6.83 -11.25
CA GLU A 180 7.74 -6.25 -12.59
C GLU A 180 6.94 -4.96 -12.86
N THR A 181 6.42 -4.30 -11.83
CA THR A 181 5.60 -3.07 -11.93
C THR A 181 6.42 -1.79 -11.87
N LYS A 182 7.67 -1.84 -12.35
CA LYS A 182 8.57 -0.68 -12.33
C LYS A 182 8.03 0.42 -13.24
N GLY A 183 7.81 1.61 -12.69
CA GLY A 183 7.30 2.77 -13.45
C GLY A 183 5.78 2.88 -13.54
N ALA A 184 5.01 1.91 -13.03
CA ALA A 184 3.54 1.96 -13.06
C ALA A 184 2.92 2.81 -11.94
N TYR A 185 3.63 2.99 -10.83
CA TYR A 185 3.10 3.62 -9.62
C TYR A 185 4.02 4.74 -9.13
N ASP A 186 3.44 5.93 -8.91
CA ASP A 186 4.05 6.97 -8.11
C ASP A 186 3.93 6.62 -6.62
N VAL A 187 5.00 6.84 -5.87
CA VAL A 187 5.10 6.50 -4.46
C VAL A 187 5.22 7.76 -3.63
N ILE A 188 4.21 8.03 -2.80
CA ILE A 188 4.20 9.16 -1.87
C ILE A 188 4.38 8.63 -0.46
N VAL A 189 5.51 8.96 0.16
CA VAL A 189 5.88 8.42 1.46
C VAL A 189 6.04 9.53 2.50
N ASN A 190 5.45 9.31 3.67
CA ASN A 190 5.82 10.02 4.89
C ASN A 190 6.56 9.04 5.82
N VAL A 191 7.81 9.38 6.17
CA VAL A 191 8.66 8.55 7.03
C VAL A 191 9.16 9.35 8.23
N ASN A 192 9.10 8.73 9.40
CA ASN A 192 9.72 9.24 10.61
C ASN A 192 10.53 8.16 11.35
N GLY A 193 11.47 8.62 12.18
CA GLY A 193 12.28 7.77 13.06
C GLY A 193 13.44 7.01 12.39
N GLY A 194 14.41 6.59 13.22
CA GLY A 194 15.61 5.86 12.79
C GLY A 194 16.56 6.68 11.91
N GLY A 195 17.38 6.00 11.11
CA GLY A 195 18.24 6.61 10.08
C GLY A 195 17.95 6.03 8.69
N TYR A 196 18.64 6.51 7.65
CA TYR A 196 18.33 6.20 6.25
C TYR A 196 18.17 4.71 5.94
N SER A 197 19.00 3.83 6.50
CA SER A 197 18.88 2.36 6.32
C SER A 197 17.61 1.77 6.96
N GLY A 198 17.24 2.27 8.14
CA GLY A 198 16.00 1.87 8.81
C GLY A 198 14.78 2.36 8.04
N GLN A 199 14.83 3.62 7.58
CA GLN A 199 13.79 4.24 6.78
C GLN A 199 13.58 3.51 5.47
N SER A 200 14.62 3.29 4.67
CA SER A 200 14.53 2.59 3.38
C SER A 200 13.89 1.20 3.50
N GLY A 201 14.28 0.44 4.52
CA GLY A 201 13.67 -0.86 4.78
C GLY A 201 12.21 -0.79 5.25
N ALA A 202 11.82 0.28 5.97
CA ALA A 202 10.43 0.54 6.28
C ALA A 202 9.63 0.94 5.02
N ILE A 203 10.19 1.78 4.15
CA ILE A 203 9.57 2.17 2.87
C ILE A 203 9.33 0.93 2.00
N ARG A 204 10.35 0.10 1.81
CA ARG A 204 10.26 -1.19 1.09
C ARG A 204 9.08 -2.03 1.57
N HIS A 205 8.95 -2.19 2.89
CA HIS A 205 7.87 -2.95 3.51
C HIS A 205 6.49 -2.32 3.28
N GLY A 206 6.43 -0.99 3.33
CA GLY A 206 5.20 -0.23 3.05
C GLY A 206 4.75 -0.38 1.59
N ILE A 207 5.68 -0.30 0.64
CA ILE A 207 5.42 -0.50 -0.80
C ILE A 207 4.90 -1.91 -1.05
N ALA A 208 5.59 -2.94 -0.52
CA ALA A 208 5.17 -4.33 -0.68
C ALA A 208 3.75 -4.57 -0.16
N ARG A 209 3.35 -3.92 0.95
CA ARG A 209 1.98 -4.02 1.47
C ARG A 209 0.96 -3.26 0.63
N ALA A 210 1.33 -2.09 0.12
CA ALA A 210 0.46 -1.34 -0.77
C ALA A 210 0.22 -2.09 -2.09
N LEU A 211 1.23 -2.78 -2.63
CA LEU A 211 1.09 -3.64 -3.81
C LEU A 211 0.14 -4.84 -3.58
N LEU A 212 0.00 -5.33 -2.36
CA LEU A 212 -1.00 -6.37 -2.05
C LEU A 212 -2.44 -5.84 -2.11
N GLU A 213 -2.64 -4.54 -1.86
CA GLU A 213 -3.96 -3.91 -2.04
C GLU A 213 -4.28 -3.67 -3.51
N VAL A 214 -3.26 -3.61 -4.37
CA VAL A 214 -3.41 -3.55 -5.83
C VAL A 214 -3.82 -4.93 -6.33
N ASP A 215 -2.92 -5.92 -6.19
CA ASP A 215 -3.17 -7.28 -6.63
C ASP A 215 -2.73 -8.29 -5.55
N PRO A 216 -3.67 -9.02 -4.94
CA PRO A 216 -3.40 -10.11 -4.01
C PRO A 216 -2.43 -11.20 -4.51
N ASP A 217 -2.35 -11.42 -5.82
CA ASP A 217 -1.55 -12.49 -6.43
C ASP A 217 -0.05 -12.31 -6.17
N PHE A 218 0.40 -11.05 -6.03
CA PHE A 218 1.78 -10.73 -5.69
C PHE A 218 2.20 -11.26 -4.32
N ARG A 219 1.26 -11.69 -3.45
CA ARG A 219 1.57 -12.27 -2.14
C ARG A 219 2.53 -13.44 -2.24
N GLY A 220 2.36 -14.32 -3.23
CA GLY A 220 3.24 -15.48 -3.41
C GLY A 220 4.68 -15.08 -3.72
N ALA A 221 4.87 -14.16 -4.66
CA ALA A 221 6.19 -13.65 -5.06
C ALA A 221 6.84 -12.83 -3.93
N LEU A 222 6.11 -11.86 -3.35
CA LEU A 222 6.60 -10.98 -2.29
C LEU A 222 6.95 -11.73 -0.99
N LYS A 223 6.21 -12.81 -0.68
CA LYS A 223 6.51 -13.66 0.49
C LYS A 223 7.79 -14.47 0.26
N ARG A 224 7.97 -15.06 -0.93
CA ARG A 224 9.20 -15.78 -1.29
C ARG A 224 10.43 -14.86 -1.26
N ALA A 225 10.28 -13.62 -1.72
CA ALA A 225 11.33 -12.60 -1.66
C ALA A 225 11.57 -12.01 -0.24
N GLY A 226 10.82 -12.44 0.77
CA GLY A 226 10.99 -11.97 2.16
C GLY A 226 10.57 -10.51 2.41
N LEU A 227 9.79 -9.90 1.50
CA LEU A 227 9.42 -8.49 1.54
C LEU A 227 8.23 -8.18 2.47
N LEU A 228 7.46 -9.20 2.84
CA LEU A 228 6.29 -9.09 3.71
C LEU A 228 6.58 -9.40 5.18
N THR A 229 7.71 -10.06 5.46
CA THR A 229 8.11 -10.44 6.80
C THR A 229 8.67 -9.24 7.53
N ARG A 230 8.01 -8.84 8.63
CA ARG A 230 8.52 -7.77 9.47
C ARG A 230 9.78 -8.25 10.18
N ASP A 231 10.85 -7.43 10.15
CA ASP A 231 12.01 -7.64 11.01
C ASP A 231 11.62 -7.38 12.48
N ALA A 232 11.39 -8.46 13.23
CA ALA A 232 10.95 -8.40 14.62
C ALA A 232 12.05 -7.98 15.61
N ARG A 233 13.30 -7.85 15.14
CA ARG A 233 14.45 -7.54 16.01
C ARG A 233 14.26 -6.19 16.68
N MET A 234 14.09 -6.22 18.00
CA MET A 234 14.12 -5.04 18.86
C MET A 234 15.40 -5.06 19.70
N VAL A 235 15.90 -3.87 20.05
CA VAL A 235 16.96 -3.77 21.07
C VAL A 235 16.30 -4.06 22.40
N GLU A 236 16.73 -5.14 23.07
CA GLU A 236 16.26 -5.47 24.40
C GLU A 236 16.54 -4.31 25.37
N ARG A 237 15.69 -4.16 26.38
CA ARG A 237 15.97 -3.24 27.48
C ARG A 237 17.26 -3.67 28.17
N LYS A 238 18.10 -2.71 28.55
CA LYS A 238 19.28 -2.97 29.39
C LYS A 238 18.83 -3.54 30.74
N LYS A 239 19.15 -4.81 31.01
CA LYS A 239 18.95 -5.44 32.32
C LYS A 239 19.98 -4.89 33.32
N PRO A 240 19.63 -4.77 34.62
CA PRO A 240 20.59 -4.36 35.65
C PRO A 240 21.79 -5.32 35.68
N GLY A 241 22.98 -4.80 35.99
CA GLY A 241 24.24 -5.58 36.01
C GLY A 241 24.94 -5.79 34.65
N LEU A 242 24.27 -5.50 33.52
CA LEU A 242 24.88 -5.64 32.18
C LEU A 242 25.53 -4.33 31.71
N LYS A 243 26.67 -4.43 30.98
CA LYS A 243 27.37 -3.26 30.42
C LYS A 243 26.56 -2.60 29.28
N LYS A 244 25.88 -3.39 28.43
CA LYS A 244 24.94 -2.93 27.39
C LYS A 244 23.77 -3.93 27.27
N ALA A 245 22.72 -3.56 26.55
CA ALA A 245 21.52 -4.39 26.33
C ALA A 245 21.78 -5.86 25.98
N ARG A 246 22.85 -6.17 25.22
CA ARG A 246 23.23 -7.53 24.82
C ARG A 246 24.63 -7.96 25.28
N LYS A 247 25.30 -7.15 26.11
CA LYS A 247 26.69 -7.38 26.51
C LYS A 247 26.73 -7.85 27.97
N ALA A 248 26.93 -9.16 28.15
CA ALA A 248 27.28 -9.74 29.43
C ALA A 248 28.60 -9.15 29.95
N SER A 249 28.73 -9.08 31.28
CA SER A 249 30.03 -8.93 31.91
C SER A 249 30.86 -10.18 31.59
N GLN A 250 32.11 -9.99 31.21
CA GLN A 250 33.04 -11.10 31.09
C GLN A 250 33.33 -11.58 32.52
N PHE A 251 33.02 -12.85 32.80
CA PHE A 251 33.34 -13.46 34.08
C PHE A 251 34.84 -13.77 34.11
N SER A 252 35.57 -13.17 35.06
CA SER A 252 36.95 -13.56 35.36
C SER A 252 36.93 -14.62 36.46
N LYS A 253 37.36 -15.84 36.16
CA LYS A 253 37.68 -16.83 37.20
C LYS A 253 38.92 -16.33 37.97
N ARG A 254 38.86 -16.37 39.29
CA ARG A 254 39.96 -16.04 40.19
C ARG A 254 40.32 -17.28 40.98
#